data_AF-A0A8T7GIU9-F1
#
_entry.id   AF-A0A8T7GIU9-F1
#
_cell.length_a   1.000
_cell.length_b   1.000
_cell.length_c   1.000
_cell.angle_alpha   90.00
_cell.angle_beta   90.00
_cell.angle_gamma   90.00
#
_symmetry.space_group_name_H-M   'P 1'
#
loop_
_entity.id
_entity.type
_entity.pdbx_description
1 polymer ?
#
loop_
_entity_poly.entity_id
_entity_poly.type
_entity_poly.pdbx_seq_one_letter_code
_entity_poly.pdbx_strand_id
1 'polypeptide(L)' 'MSKIKRLSAVIADKGHDRERNHVLVRQKLGGYSIIPARNVNVLVWKTHGRYRKKMKQGYHKSLFHQRNRN' A
#
# COMPACT_ATOMS: atom_id res chain seq x y z
N MET A 1 13.07 -27.11 10.46
CA MET A 1 12.08 -26.04 10.72
C MET A 1 11.98 -25.15 9.48
N SER A 2 10.77 -24.87 9.00
CA SER A 2 10.55 -23.96 7.86
C SER A 2 10.90 -22.52 8.23
N LYS A 3 11.71 -21.85 7.41
CA LYS A 3 12.12 -20.45 7.62
C LYS A 3 11.00 -19.54 7.09
N ILE A 4 10.21 -18.96 8.00
CA ILE A 4 9.17 -17.99 7.64
C ILE A 4 9.82 -16.75 7.03
N LYS A 5 9.52 -16.46 5.77
CA LYS A 5 9.99 -15.25 5.09
C LYS A 5 9.24 -14.04 5.63
N ARG A 6 9.98 -12.96 5.93
CA ARG A 6 9.40 -11.68 6.32
C ARG A 6 8.63 -11.06 5.14
N LEU A 7 7.50 -10.44 5.45
CA LEU A 7 6.66 -9.76 4.47
C LEU A 7 7.37 -8.49 3.96
N SER A 8 7.73 -8.46 2.69
CA SER A 8 8.42 -7.32 2.07
C SER A 8 7.44 -6.26 1.59
N ALA A 9 6.45 -6.65 0.78
CA ALA A 9 5.44 -5.77 0.24
C ALA A 9 4.06 -6.45 0.15
N VAL A 10 3.01 -5.66 0.28
CA VAL A 10 1.62 -6.08 0.05
C VAL A 10 1.05 -5.20 -1.04
N ILE A 11 0.69 -5.84 -2.15
CA ILE A 11 0.02 -5.19 -3.28
C ILE A 11 -1.46 -5.57 -3.19
N ALA A 12 -2.34 -4.57 -3.27
CA ALA A 12 -3.78 -4.81 -3.27
C ALA A 12 -4.49 -3.82 -4.19
N ASP A 13 -5.71 -4.17 -4.59
CA ASP A 13 -6.52 -3.33 -5.45
C ASP A 13 -6.98 -2.04 -4.76
N LYS A 14 -7.36 -1.05 -5.56
CA LYS A 14 -7.91 0.25 -5.15
C LYS A 14 -9.06 0.15 -4.15
N GLY A 15 -9.80 -0.96 -4.15
CA GLY A 15 -10.84 -1.27 -3.16
C GLY A 15 -10.32 -1.32 -1.71
N HIS A 16 -9.04 -1.65 -1.52
CA HIS A 16 -8.38 -1.76 -0.23
C HIS A 16 -7.70 -0.46 0.26
N ASP A 17 -7.84 0.68 -0.46
CA ASP A 17 -7.32 1.99 -0.04
C ASP A 17 -8.09 2.53 1.19
N ARG A 18 -7.78 1.96 2.35
CA ARG A 18 -8.20 2.42 3.67
C ARG A 18 -6.98 2.51 4.57
N GLU A 19 -6.92 3.55 5.40
CA GLU A 19 -5.76 3.79 6.28
C GLU A 19 -5.47 2.59 7.19
N ARG A 20 -6.52 1.94 7.74
CA ARG A 20 -6.38 0.75 8.59
C ARG A 20 -5.62 -0.39 7.90
N ASN A 21 -5.80 -0.57 6.59
CA ASN A 21 -5.13 -1.62 5.83
C ASN A 21 -3.64 -1.28 5.67
N HIS A 22 -3.34 0.00 5.41
CA HIS A 22 -1.97 0.46 5.36
C HIS A 22 -1.25 0.35 6.70
N VAL A 23 -1.91 0.76 7.80
CA VAL A 23 -1.39 0.66 9.17
C VAL A 23 -1.06 -0.79 9.51
N LEU A 24 -1.97 -1.73 9.21
CA LEU A 24 -1.74 -3.17 9.43
C LEU A 24 -0.44 -3.63 8.78
N VAL A 25 -0.28 -3.36 7.48
CA VAL A 25 0.91 -3.82 6.73
C VAL A 25 2.18 -3.11 7.22
N ARG A 26 2.12 -1.78 7.38
CA ARG A 26 3.28 -0.93 7.65
C ARG A 26 3.79 -1.03 9.09
N GLN A 27 2.89 -1.21 10.05
CA GLN A 27 3.22 -1.16 11.47
C GLN A 27 3.18 -2.54 12.13
N LYS A 28 2.20 -3.40 11.78
CA LYS A 28 2.06 -4.71 12.43
C LYS A 28 2.83 -5.80 11.70
N LEU A 29 2.80 -5.80 10.37
CA LEU A 29 3.45 -6.84 9.55
C LEU A 29 4.85 -6.45 9.07
N GLY A 30 5.26 -5.19 9.25
CA GLY A 30 6.59 -4.69 8.87
C GLY A 30 6.85 -4.64 7.36
N GLY A 31 5.81 -4.64 6.53
CA GLY A 31 5.90 -4.63 5.08
C GLY A 31 5.58 -3.27 4.45
N TYR A 32 5.82 -3.15 3.14
CA TYR A 32 5.46 -1.97 2.36
C TYR A 32 4.08 -2.16 1.70
N SER A 33 3.11 -1.33 2.05
CA SER A 33 1.77 -1.36 1.42
C SER A 33 1.75 -0.59 0.09
N ILE A 34 1.39 -1.24 -1.01
CA ILE A 34 1.21 -0.65 -2.35
C ILE A 34 -0.25 -0.83 -2.76
N ILE A 35 -1.07 0.18 -2.48
CA ILE A 35 -2.49 0.17 -2.80
C ILE A 35 -2.81 1.45 -3.55
N PRO A 36 -3.35 1.38 -4.79
CA PRO A 36 -3.69 2.57 -5.56
C PRO A 36 -4.70 3.44 -4.81
N ALA A 37 -4.46 4.76 -4.76
CA ALA A 37 -5.36 5.68 -4.09
C ALA A 37 -6.74 5.71 -4.77
N ARG A 38 -7.82 5.68 -3.97
CA ARG A 38 -9.19 5.63 -4.49
C ARG A 38 -9.60 6.92 -5.19
N ASN A 39 -9.33 8.04 -4.54
CA ASN A 39 -9.77 9.37 -4.97
C ASN A 39 -8.57 10.14 -5.52
N VAL A 40 -7.97 9.65 -6.62
CA VAL A 40 -6.72 10.20 -7.17
C VAL A 40 -6.79 11.71 -7.46
N ASN A 41 -7.96 12.21 -7.88
CA ASN A 41 -8.18 13.62 -8.21
C ASN A 41 -8.32 14.54 -6.98
N VAL A 42 -8.48 13.96 -5.78
CA VAL A 42 -8.58 14.74 -4.55
C VAL A 42 -7.17 15.14 -4.11
N LEU A 43 -6.96 16.42 -3.82
CA LEU A 43 -5.69 16.95 -3.33
C LEU A 43 -5.18 16.20 -2.09
N VAL A 44 -3.87 16.06 -1.94
CA VAL A 44 -3.24 15.30 -0.84
C VAL A 44 -3.65 15.85 0.53
N TRP A 45 -3.71 17.17 0.69
CA TRP A 45 -4.07 17.81 1.95
C TRP A 45 -5.53 17.54 2.36
N LYS A 46 -6.44 17.31 1.40
CA LYS A 46 -7.83 16.90 1.63
C LYS A 46 -8.00 15.40 1.93
N THR A 47 -6.92 14.62 1.87
CA THR A 47 -6.97 13.16 2.09
C THR A 47 -6.62 12.84 3.53
N HIS A 48 -7.48 12.12 4.26
CA HIS A 48 -7.16 11.64 5.60
C HIS A 48 -6.37 10.32 5.56
N GLY A 49 -5.44 10.18 6.51
CA GLY A 49 -4.58 9.01 6.66
C GLY A 49 -3.14 9.27 6.20
N ARG A 50 -2.18 8.96 7.06
CA ARG A 50 -0.74 9.18 6.80
C ARG A 50 -0.29 8.37 5.61
N TYR A 51 -0.68 7.10 5.54
CA TYR A 51 -0.23 6.22 4.47
C TYR A 51 -1.00 6.44 3.18
N ARG A 52 -2.30 6.78 3.26
CA ARG A 52 -3.06 7.20 2.09
C ARG A 52 -2.48 8.44 1.42
N LYS A 53 -2.06 9.45 2.21
CA LYS A 53 -1.34 10.62 1.70
C LYS A 53 -0.05 10.22 1.00
N LYS A 54 0.75 9.32 1.58
CA LYS A 54 1.98 8.80 0.96
C LYS A 54 1.68 8.13 -0.39
N MET A 55 0.65 7.29 -0.46
CA MET A 55 0.27 6.63 -1.72
C MET A 55 -0.14 7.62 -2.82
N LYS A 56 -0.70 8.79 -2.46
CA LYS A 56 -1.03 9.85 -3.42
C LYS A 56 0.17 10.68 -3.85
N GLN A 57 1.09 10.96 -2.92
CA GLN A 57 2.33 11.68 -3.23
C GLN A 57 3.19 10.88 -4.20
N GLY A 58 3.05 9.57 -4.19
CA GLY A 58 3.60 8.70 -5.20
C GLY A 58 3.90 7.34 -4.62
N TYR A 59 3.78 6.35 -5.49
CA TYR A 59 4.44 5.07 -5.33
C TYR A 59 5.06 4.74 -6.67
N HIS A 60 6.15 3.98 -6.65
CA HIS A 60 6.78 3.57 -7.89
C HIS A 60 5.76 2.69 -8.64
N LYS A 61 5.14 3.23 -9.70
CA LYS A 61 4.12 2.52 -10.48
C LYS A 61 4.62 1.16 -10.97
N SER A 62 5.95 1.01 -11.17
CA SER A 62 6.53 -0.28 -11.55
C SER A 62 6.40 -1.35 -10.46
N LEU A 63 6.35 -0.98 -9.17
CA LEU A 63 6.13 -1.93 -8.07
C LEU A 63 4.68 -2.45 -8.04
N PHE A 64 3.72 -1.69 -8.56
CA PHE A 64 2.32 -2.13 -8.65
C PHE A 64 2.08 -3.09 -9.82
N HIS A 65 2.83 -2.93 -10.92
CA HIS A 65 2.76 -3.84 -12.07
C HIS A 65 3.52 -5.16 -11.84
N GLN A 66 4.17 -5.34 -10.69
CA GLN A 66 4.66 -6.64 -10.22
C GLN A 66 3.48 -7.44 -9.64
N ARG A 67 2.44 -7.65 -10.46
CA ARG A 67 1.47 -8.70 -10.19
C ARG A 67 2.25 -10.00 -10.30
N ASN A 68 2.20 -10.83 -9.25
CA ASN A 68 2.91 -12.11 -9.23
C ASN A 68 2.44 -12.92 -10.44
N ARG A 69 3.29 -13.02 -11.47
CA ARG A 69 3.08 -13.93 -12.60
C ARG A 69 3.45 -15.31 -12.09
N ASN A 70 2.55 -15.92 -11.31
CA ASN A 70 2.58 -17.36 -11.16
C ASN A 70 2.10 -17.99 -12.46
#